data_AF-A0A2V9HJ93-F1
#
_entry.id   AF-A0A2V9HJ93-F1
#
_cell.length_a   1.000
_cell.length_b   1.000
_cell.length_c   1.000
_cell.angle_alpha   90.00
_cell.angle_beta   90.00
_cell.angle_gamma   90.00
#
_symmetry.space_group_name_H-M   'P 1'
#
loop_
_entity.id
_entity.type
_entity.pdbx_description
1 polymer ?
#
loop_
_entity_poly.entity_id
_entity_poly.type
_entity_poly.pdbx_seq_one_letter_code
_entity_poly.pdbx_strand_id
1 'polypeptide(L)'
;MRVVHVLGDRRDHFESIKDVWEIFRIVSEERKRREIDPTLNVLAECVREVKSNPQGDAYTRERLEGMLEFLTAMTGLFEEIIRMPTGALKGVVKLRGKVITLLGKKAVNS
;
A
#
# COMPACT_ATOMS: atom_id res chain seq x y z
N MET A 1 -11.28 -43.51 11.98
CA MET A 1 -12.41 -42.94 12.74
C MET A 1 -12.08 -43.06 14.23
N ARG A 2 -11.78 -41.95 14.90
CA ARG A 2 -11.78 -41.87 16.36
C ARG A 2 -12.35 -40.52 16.74
N VAL A 3 -13.59 -40.55 17.21
CA VAL A 3 -14.27 -39.40 17.80
C VAL A 3 -13.88 -39.40 19.26
N VAL A 4 -13.30 -38.29 19.72
CA VAL A 4 -13.15 -37.99 21.14
C VAL A 4 -13.61 -36.57 21.33
N HIS A 5 -14.87 -36.42 21.77
CA HIS A 5 -15.34 -35.16 22.32
C HIS A 5 -15.03 -35.18 23.81
N VAL A 6 -14.02 -34.39 24.21
CA VAL A 6 -13.94 -33.86 25.57
C VAL A 6 -14.37 -32.41 25.47
N LEU A 7 -15.60 -32.17 25.92
CA LEU A 7 -16.22 -30.89 26.07
C LEU A 7 -15.52 -30.17 27.24
N GLY A 8 -14.68 -29.19 26.96
CA GLY A 8 -13.99 -28.49 28.04
C GLY A 8 -12.86 -27.56 27.70
N ASP A 9 -12.63 -27.16 26.43
CA ASP A 9 -11.96 -25.90 26.14
C ASP A 9 -12.18 -25.50 24.67
N ARG A 10 -13.31 -24.83 24.40
CA ARG A 10 -13.48 -24.04 23.17
C ARG A 10 -12.91 -22.63 23.33
N ARG A 11 -12.08 -22.39 24.36
CA ARG A 11 -11.49 -21.10 24.72
C ARG A 11 -10.02 -20.95 24.30
N ASP A 12 -9.37 -22.00 23.79
CA ASP A 12 -7.93 -21.92 23.42
C ASP A 12 -7.60 -21.73 21.92
N HIS A 13 -8.60 -21.45 21.07
CA HIS A 13 -8.35 -21.14 19.64
C HIS A 13 -8.92 -19.79 19.18
N PHE A 14 -9.45 -18.97 20.10
CA PHE A 14 -10.00 -17.63 19.83
C PHE A 14 -9.19 -16.48 20.46
N GLU A 15 -8.04 -16.78 21.08
CA GLU A 15 -6.95 -15.83 21.28
C GLU A 15 -5.99 -15.99 20.09
N SER A 16 -5.79 -15.11 19.11
CA SER A 16 -6.19 -13.74 18.90
C SER A 16 -5.69 -13.37 17.49
N ILE A 17 -6.54 -13.40 16.47
CA ILE A 17 -6.42 -12.44 15.35
C ILE A 17 -6.87 -11.08 15.93
N LYS A 18 -6.12 -10.50 16.88
CA LYS A 18 -6.47 -9.19 17.50
C LYS A 18 -5.36 -8.14 17.37
N ASP A 19 -4.23 -8.42 16.71
CA ASP A 19 -3.34 -7.32 16.34
C ASP A 19 -3.95 -6.58 15.13
N VAL A 20 -4.61 -5.46 15.41
CA VAL A 20 -5.21 -4.58 14.38
C VAL A 20 -4.17 -4.19 13.32
N TRP A 21 -2.88 -4.13 13.67
CA TRP A 21 -1.82 -3.87 12.70
C TRP A 21 -1.59 -5.02 11.74
N GLU A 22 -1.70 -6.26 12.22
CA GLU A 22 -1.62 -7.45 11.37
C GLU A 22 -2.81 -7.54 10.42
N ILE A 23 -4.03 -7.29 10.93
CA ILE A 23 -5.24 -7.21 10.09
C ILE A 23 -5.07 -6.12 9.03
N PHE A 24 -4.60 -4.94 9.41
CA PHE A 24 -4.35 -3.85 8.48
C PHE A 24 -3.37 -4.26 7.39
N ARG A 25 -2.25 -4.92 7.73
CA ARG A 25 -1.28 -5.42 6.75
C ARG A 25 -1.95 -6.35 5.74
N ILE A 26 -2.65 -7.37 6.22
CA ILE A 26 -3.32 -8.35 5.36
C ILE A 26 -4.31 -7.67 4.42
N VAL A 27 -5.17 -6.79 4.95
CA VAL A 27 -6.17 -6.07 4.15
C VAL A 27 -5.50 -5.16 3.12
N SER A 28 -4.46 -4.45 3.51
CA SER A 28 -3.72 -3.55 2.63
C SER A 28 -2.98 -4.31 1.51
N GLU A 29 -2.36 -5.44 1.80
CA GLU A 29 -1.74 -6.32 0.79
C GLU A 29 -2.77 -6.87 -0.19
N GLU A 30 -3.92 -7.34 0.31
CA GLU A 30 -5.00 -7.83 -0.55
C GLU A 30 -5.59 -6.75 -1.44
N ARG A 31 -5.73 -5.52 -0.93
CA ARG A 31 -6.16 -4.37 -1.74
C ARG A 31 -5.15 -4.04 -2.81
N LYS A 32 -3.85 -3.97 -2.46
CA LYS A 32 -2.79 -3.76 -3.46
C LYS A 32 -2.88 -4.81 -4.56
N ARG A 33 -2.94 -6.09 -4.18
CA ARG A 33 -3.01 -7.22 -5.12
C ARG A 33 -4.23 -7.19 -6.03
N ARG A 34 -5.40 -6.81 -5.51
CA ARG A 34 -6.68 -6.85 -6.26
C ARG A 34 -6.96 -5.58 -7.06
N GLU A 35 -6.47 -4.44 -6.61
CA GLU A 35 -6.87 -3.13 -7.14
C GLU A 35 -5.67 -2.38 -7.77
N ILE A 36 -4.53 -2.34 -7.07
CA ILE A 36 -3.38 -1.52 -7.49
C ILE A 36 -2.52 -2.24 -8.53
N ASP A 37 -2.15 -3.50 -8.28
CA ASP A 37 -1.29 -4.27 -9.18
C ASP A 37 -1.90 -4.41 -10.58
N PRO A 38 -3.21 -4.72 -10.75
CA PRO A 38 -3.83 -4.74 -12.07
C PRO A 38 -3.83 -3.37 -12.76
N THR A 39 -4.08 -2.30 -12.00
CA THR A 39 -4.08 -0.93 -12.54
C THR A 39 -2.69 -0.52 -13.01
N LEU A 40 -1.64 -0.85 -12.25
CA LEU A 40 -0.26 -0.58 -12.62
C LEU A 40 0.12 -1.32 -13.91
N ASN A 41 -0.31 -2.58 -14.05
CA ASN A 41 -0.06 -3.38 -15.25
C ASN A 41 -0.72 -2.79 -16.50
N VAL A 42 -2.00 -2.42 -16.41
CA VAL A 42 -2.74 -1.76 -17.51
C VAL A 42 -2.07 -0.45 -17.89
N LEU A 43 -1.70 0.37 -16.90
CA LEU A 43 -1.05 1.65 -17.16
C LEU A 43 0.32 1.47 -17.83
N ALA A 44 1.09 0.48 -17.43
CA ALA A 44 2.34 0.12 -18.07
C ALA A 44 2.15 -0.35 -19.52
N GLU A 45 1.04 -1.04 -19.82
CA GLU A 45 0.66 -1.42 -21.17
C GLU A 45 0.32 -0.20 -22.03
N CYS A 46 -0.54 0.70 -21.54
CA CYS A 46 -0.87 1.94 -22.25
C CYS A 46 0.38 2.78 -22.57
N VAL A 47 1.33 2.88 -21.63
CA VAL A 47 2.60 3.58 -21.89
C VAL A 47 3.42 2.88 -22.98
N ARG A 48 3.49 1.55 -22.97
CA ARG A 48 4.19 0.79 -24.04
C ARG A 48 3.54 1.02 -25.40
N GLU A 49 2.22 0.97 -25.48
CA GLU A 49 1.47 1.20 -26.72
C GLU A 49 1.72 2.60 -27.28
N VAL A 50 1.61 3.65 -26.44
CA VAL A 50 1.80 5.03 -26.88
C VAL A 50 3.26 5.33 -27.24
N LYS A 51 4.23 4.64 -26.64
CA LYS A 51 5.65 4.69 -27.07
C LYS A 51 5.88 4.00 -28.41
N SER A 52 5.14 2.93 -28.69
CA SER A 52 5.26 2.19 -29.95
C SER A 52 4.66 2.91 -31.16
N ASN A 53 3.87 3.97 -30.94
CA ASN A 53 3.28 4.80 -31.99
C ASN A 53 3.95 6.20 -32.04
N PRO A 54 4.88 6.45 -33.00
CA PRO A 54 5.58 7.73 -33.13
C PRO A 54 4.67 8.90 -33.52
N GLN A 55 3.51 8.62 -34.12
CA GLN A 55 2.52 9.62 -34.54
C GLN A 55 1.48 9.93 -33.42
N GLY A 56 1.61 9.30 -32.25
CA GLY A 56 0.68 9.47 -31.13
C GLY A 56 0.77 10.86 -30.49
N ASP A 57 -0.32 11.27 -29.82
CA ASP A 57 -0.40 12.54 -29.10
C ASP A 57 0.66 12.61 -27.98
N ALA A 58 1.55 13.60 -28.08
CA ALA A 58 2.62 13.83 -27.13
C ALA A 58 2.11 14.16 -25.73
N TYR A 59 0.98 14.89 -25.63
CA TYR A 59 0.37 15.22 -24.34
C TYR A 59 -0.14 13.96 -23.64
N THR A 60 -0.89 13.12 -24.34
CA THR A 60 -1.35 11.82 -23.81
C THR A 60 -0.18 10.95 -23.34
N ARG A 61 0.93 10.90 -24.09
CA ARG A 61 2.14 10.17 -23.68
C ARG A 61 2.69 10.66 -22.34
N GLU A 62 2.94 11.96 -22.24
CA GLU A 62 3.49 12.58 -21.04
C GLU A 62 2.60 12.33 -19.81
N ARG A 63 1.27 12.44 -19.98
CA ARG A 63 0.31 12.18 -18.91
C ARG A 63 0.36 10.72 -18.42
N LEU A 64 0.38 9.75 -19.34
CA LEU A 64 0.43 8.33 -18.98
C LEU A 64 1.76 7.95 -18.32
N GLU A 65 2.87 8.51 -18.81
CA GLU A 65 4.20 8.30 -18.20
C GLU A 65 4.26 8.85 -16.78
N GLY A 66 3.79 10.09 -16.56
CA GLY A 66 3.75 10.69 -15.22
C GLY A 66 2.83 9.93 -14.26
N MET A 67 1.69 9.41 -14.75
CA MET A 67 0.83 8.55 -13.94
C MET A 67 1.53 7.23 -13.56
N LEU A 68 2.25 6.61 -14.50
CA LEU A 68 2.97 5.36 -14.25
C LEU A 68 4.10 5.56 -13.25
N GLU A 69 4.88 6.63 -13.40
CA GLU A 69 5.94 7.02 -12.48
C GLU A 69 5.39 7.22 -11.07
N PHE A 70 4.32 8.03 -10.94
CA PHE A 70 3.68 8.29 -9.66
C PHE A 70 3.17 7.01 -9.00
N LEU A 71 2.43 6.18 -9.72
CA LEU A 71 1.84 4.96 -9.15
C LEU A 71 2.93 3.95 -8.76
N THR A 72 4.01 3.86 -9.54
CA THR A 72 5.18 3.03 -9.22
C THR A 72 5.84 3.50 -7.93
N ALA A 73 6.09 4.81 -7.79
CA ALA A 73 6.71 5.40 -6.61
C ALA A 73 5.86 5.16 -5.34
N MET A 74 4.55 5.40 -5.44
CA MET A 74 3.62 5.20 -4.31
C MET A 74 3.50 3.73 -3.92
N THR A 75 3.51 2.83 -4.90
CA THR A 75 3.46 1.38 -4.65
C THR A 75 4.74 0.88 -3.99
N GLY A 76 5.91 1.35 -4.44
CA GLY A 76 7.19 1.04 -3.80
C GLY A 76 7.24 1.53 -2.35
N LEU A 77 6.83 2.78 -2.10
CA LEU A 77 6.73 3.32 -0.74
C LEU A 77 5.80 2.48 0.15
N PHE A 78 4.65 2.07 -0.39
CA PHE A 78 3.72 1.20 0.32
C PHE A 78 4.37 -0.14 0.71
N GLU A 79 5.08 -0.78 -0.22
CA GLU A 79 5.77 -2.06 0.02
C GLU A 79 6.86 -1.95 1.09
N GLU A 80 7.59 -0.83 1.11
CA GLU A 80 8.58 -0.55 2.15
C GLU A 80 7.91 -0.40 3.53
N ILE A 81 6.82 0.39 3.60
CA ILE A 81 6.08 0.66 4.83
C ILE A 81 5.48 -0.63 5.42
N ILE A 82 4.88 -1.47 4.59
CA ILE A 82 4.14 -2.65 5.05
C ILE A 82 5.05 -3.78 5.56
N ARG A 83 6.27 -3.84 5.03
CA ARG A 83 7.32 -4.78 5.49
C ARG A 83 7.99 -4.36 6.79
N MET A 84 7.76 -3.12 7.26
CA MET A 84 8.33 -2.67 8.53
C MET A 84 7.76 -3.45 9.72
N PRO A 85 8.60 -3.75 10.75
CA PRO A 85 8.10 -4.23 12.02
C PRO A 85 7.08 -3.26 12.61
N THR A 86 6.05 -3.78 13.30
CA THR A 86 4.94 -2.98 13.84
C THR A 86 5.42 -1.79 14.71
N GLY A 87 6.50 -1.98 15.46
CA GLY A 87 7.10 -0.91 16.27
C GLY A 87 7.64 0.26 15.45
N ALA A 88 8.32 -0.02 14.33
CA ALA A 88 8.86 0.98 13.43
C ALA A 88 7.73 1.74 12.71
N LEU A 89 6.71 1.01 12.23
CA LEU A 89 5.53 1.61 11.58
C LEU A 89 4.78 2.57 12.51
N LYS A 90 4.59 2.18 13.78
CA LYS A 90 4.04 3.06 14.83
C LYS A 90 4.90 4.32 15.03
N GLY A 91 6.21 4.19 14.95
CA GLY A 91 7.16 5.31 15.00
C GLY A 91 6.96 6.29 13.84
N VAL A 92 6.89 5.79 12.60
CA VAL A 92 6.61 6.59 11.39
C VAL A 92 5.28 7.32 11.52
N VAL A 93 4.24 6.63 11.98
CA VAL A 93 2.92 7.22 12.25
C VAL A 93 2.96 8.34 13.28
N LYS A 94 3.77 8.22 14.35
CA LYS A 94 3.93 9.30 15.32
C LYS A 94 4.74 10.46 14.75
N LEU A 95 5.74 10.17 13.91
CA LEU A 95 6.60 11.18 13.30
C LEU A 95 5.85 12.02 12.25
N ARG A 96 4.85 11.44 11.56
CA ARG A 96 3.99 12.17 10.60
C ARG A 96 3.41 13.46 11.17
N GLY A 97 2.96 13.43 12.43
CA GLY A 97 2.38 14.59 13.10
C GLY A 97 3.41 15.71 13.28
N LYS A 98 4.64 15.33 13.65
CA LYS A 98 5.74 16.28 13.83
C LYS A 98 6.20 16.89 12.51
N VAL A 99 6.30 16.09 11.45
CA VAL A 99 6.70 16.55 10.11
C VAL A 99 5.66 17.53 9.56
N ILE A 100 4.36 17.22 9.67
CA ILE A 100 3.28 18.12 9.24
C ILE A 100 3.31 19.43 10.03
N THR A 101 3.49 19.39 11.36
CA THR A 101 3.57 20.61 12.18
C THR A 101 4.78 21.47 11.80
N LEU A 102 5.92 20.86 11.52
CA LEU A 102 7.15 21.58 11.14
C LEU A 102 7.07 22.17 9.73
N LEU A 103 6.51 21.43 8.77
CA LEU A 103 6.32 21.92 7.39
C LEU A 103 5.21 22.99 7.33
N GLY A 104 4.11 22.81 8.08
CA GLY A 104 3.06 23.82 8.18
C GLY A 104 3.55 25.13 8.83
N LYS A 105 4.44 25.05 9.83
CA LYS A 105 5.10 26.23 10.41
C LYS A 105 6.09 26.93 9.47
N LYS A 106 6.68 26.22 8.49
CA LYS A 106 7.53 26.85 7.47
C LYS A 106 6.71 27.53 6.38
N ALA A 107 5.59 26.94 5.96
CA ALA A 107 4.72 27.53 4.94
C ALA A 107 3.99 28.80 5.38
N VAL A 108 3.77 29.01 6.69
CA VAL A 108 3.15 30.23 7.24
C VAL A 108 4.15 31.38 7.47
N ASN A 109 5.46 31.10 7.39
CA ASN A 109 6.54 32.04 7.68
C ASN A 109 7.41 32.31 6.43
N SER A 110 6.88 32.14 5.22
CA SER A 110 7.53 32.49 3.95
C SER A 110 6.57 33.25 3.05
#